data_AF-A0A0B4ED44-F1
#
_entry.id   AF-A0A0B4ED44-F1
#
_cell.length_a   1.000
_cell.length_b   1.000
_cell.length_c   1.000
_cell.angle_alpha   90.00
_cell.angle_beta   90.00
_cell.angle_gamma   90.00
#
_symmetry.space_group_name_H-M   'P 1'
#
loop_
_entity.id
_entity.type
_entity.pdbx_description
1 polymer ?
#
loop_
_entity_poly.entity_id
_entity_poly.type
_entity_poly.pdbx_seq_one_letter_code
_entity_poly.pdbx_strand_id
1 'polypeptide(L)'
;MCDIEWSADDVDGNYVVIKGCKTVGIPEESQEYRDRTSLDSPGRSKEWGVGLTDTSELTLNCFYSTSLYEQALAYKAAGKPVYFRVKLPPEDGVQSAGDMFKYQAFLNPSIPSVDQDGDLMTDLKLRPTGLVTWTKGAAV
;
A
#
# COMPACT_ATOMS: atom_id res chain seq x y z
N MET A 1 -13.74 -11.73 0.68
CA MET A 1 -12.34 -11.93 0.25
C MET A 1 -11.74 -10.57 -0.03
N CYS A 2 -10.49 -10.31 0.32
CA CYS A 2 -9.83 -9.04 0.06
C CYS A 2 -9.01 -9.14 -1.23
N ASP A 3 -9.20 -8.21 -2.15
CA ASP A 3 -8.48 -8.19 -3.43
C ASP A 3 -7.51 -7.01 -3.46
N ILE A 4 -6.29 -7.28 -3.91
CA ILE A 4 -5.26 -6.26 -4.18
C ILE A 4 -5.11 -6.17 -5.69
N GLU A 5 -5.20 -4.96 -6.22
CA GLU A 5 -5.11 -4.65 -7.64
C GLU A 5 -4.00 -3.64 -7.88
N TRP A 6 -3.36 -3.72 -9.05
CA TRP A 6 -2.38 -2.73 -9.51
C TRP A 6 -2.76 -2.12 -10.86
N SER A 7 -2.27 -0.92 -11.14
CA SER A 7 -2.41 -0.25 -12.44
C SER A 7 -1.23 0.67 -12.73
N ALA A 8 -0.92 0.87 -14.02
CA ALA A 8 0.15 1.76 -14.47
C ALA A 8 -0.26 3.25 -14.55
N ASP A 9 -1.55 3.51 -14.71
CA ASP A 9 -2.08 4.80 -15.19
C ASP A 9 -3.25 5.35 -14.38
N ASP A 10 -3.63 4.66 -13.32
CA ASP A 10 -4.74 5.02 -12.44
C ASP A 10 -6.13 5.09 -13.11
N VAL A 11 -6.33 4.32 -14.18
CA VAL A 11 -7.64 4.21 -14.84
C VAL A 11 -8.39 3.00 -14.29
N ASP A 12 -9.62 3.19 -13.79
CA ASP A 12 -10.44 2.15 -13.14
C ASP A 12 -10.55 0.83 -13.93
N GLY A 13 -10.61 0.90 -15.27
CA GLY A 13 -10.68 -0.28 -16.15
C GLY A 13 -9.35 -1.02 -16.36
N ASN A 14 -8.23 -0.43 -15.96
CA ASN A 14 -6.88 -0.97 -16.16
C ASN A 14 -6.31 -1.63 -14.90
N TYR A 15 -7.08 -1.62 -13.81
CA TYR A 15 -6.71 -2.33 -12.59
C TYR A 15 -6.78 -3.84 -12.79
N VAL A 16 -5.68 -4.52 -12.49
CA VAL A 16 -5.56 -5.97 -12.57
C VAL A 16 -5.32 -6.54 -11.17
N VAL A 17 -6.10 -7.56 -10.81
CA VAL A 17 -5.95 -8.27 -9.53
C VAL A 17 -4.61 -9.01 -9.48
N ILE A 18 -3.84 -8.76 -8.42
CA ILE A 18 -2.61 -9.47 -8.11
C ILE A 18 -2.98 -10.83 -7.53
N LYS A 19 -2.82 -11.89 -8.33
CA LYS A 19 -3.20 -13.24 -7.93
C LYS A 19 -2.21 -13.81 -6.92
N GLY A 20 -2.74 -14.58 -5.97
CA GLY A 20 -1.93 -15.39 -5.06
C GLY A 20 -1.26 -14.61 -3.93
N CYS A 21 -1.68 -13.38 -3.63
CA CYS A 21 -1.17 -12.66 -2.46
C CYS A 21 -1.74 -13.24 -1.16
N LYS A 22 -0.84 -13.59 -0.23
CA LYS A 22 -1.18 -14.11 1.11
C LYS A 22 -1.42 -12.99 2.11
N THR A 23 -0.86 -11.80 1.87
CA THR A 23 -0.86 -10.67 2.78
C THR A 23 -1.62 -9.48 2.20
N VAL A 24 -2.50 -8.88 3.00
CA VAL A 24 -3.09 -7.56 2.70
C VAL A 24 -2.11 -6.49 3.15
N GLY A 25 -1.69 -5.62 2.22
CA GLY A 25 -0.76 -4.54 2.54
C GLY A 25 -1.39 -3.18 2.27
N ILE A 26 -1.69 -2.47 3.36
CA ILE A 26 -2.09 -1.06 3.37
C ILE A 26 -0.93 -0.31 4.06
N PRO A 27 -0.33 0.70 3.42
CA PRO A 27 0.77 1.46 4.02
C PRO A 27 0.35 2.13 5.32
N GLU A 28 1.26 2.14 6.29
CA GLU A 28 1.11 2.94 7.51
C GLU A 28 1.68 4.35 7.26
N GLU A 29 0.88 5.35 7.62
CA GLU A 29 1.26 6.77 7.57
C GLU A 29 1.77 7.20 8.95
N SER A 30 3.07 7.54 9.02
CA SER A 30 3.69 8.08 10.23
C SER A 30 3.91 9.58 10.08
N GLN A 31 3.27 10.37 10.93
CA GLN A 31 3.38 11.82 10.93
C GLN A 31 4.63 12.27 11.69
N GLU A 32 5.55 12.96 11.01
CA GLU A 32 6.65 13.66 11.67
C GLU A 32 6.10 14.88 12.43
N TYR A 33 6.54 15.06 13.68
CA TYR A 33 6.31 16.27 14.47
C TYR A 33 7.64 16.93 14.78
N ARG A 34 7.75 18.23 14.49
CA ARG A 34 8.95 19.02 14.74
C ARG A 34 8.79 19.82 16.02
N ASP A 35 9.81 19.78 16.86
CA ASP A 35 9.84 20.62 18.06
C ASP A 35 9.96 22.09 17.66
N ARG A 36 9.04 22.91 18.17
CA ARG A 36 8.98 24.37 17.96
C ARG A 36 8.95 25.13 19.28
N THR A 37 9.27 24.44 20.38
CA THR A 37 9.25 25.02 21.72
C THR A 37 10.21 26.20 21.81
N SER A 38 9.72 27.30 22.39
CA SER A 38 10.47 28.54 22.60
C SER A 38 10.36 29.01 24.05
N LEU A 39 11.11 30.04 24.44
CA LEU A 39 11.00 30.61 25.79
C LEU A 39 9.67 31.32 26.03
N ASP A 40 8.98 31.70 24.94
CA ASP A 40 7.66 32.33 24.96
C ASP A 40 6.52 31.30 24.96
N SER A 41 6.85 30.00 24.93
CA SER A 41 5.85 28.94 24.92
C SER A 41 4.97 29.01 26.17
N PRO A 42 3.65 29.17 26.00
CA PRO A 42 2.74 29.41 27.11
C PRO A 42 2.74 28.22 28.07
N GLY A 43 2.85 28.53 29.37
CA GLY A 43 2.84 27.51 30.43
C GLY A 43 4.03 26.55 30.41
N ARG A 44 5.15 26.90 29.74
CA ARG A 44 6.35 26.04 29.59
C ARG A 44 6.03 24.64 29.03
N SER A 45 4.98 24.56 28.21
CA SER A 45 4.58 23.33 27.55
C SER A 45 5.33 23.18 26.22
N LYS A 46 5.60 21.94 25.82
CA LYS A 46 6.21 21.67 24.50
C LYS A 46 5.23 22.01 23.39
N GLU A 47 5.73 22.66 22.35
CA GLU A 47 4.95 23.00 21.16
C GLU A 47 5.48 22.22 19.95
N TRP A 48 4.55 21.67 19.18
CA TRP A 48 4.87 20.81 18.04
C TRP A 48 4.33 21.42 16.74
N GLY A 49 5.17 21.46 15.71
CA GLY A 49 4.77 21.77 14.34
C GLY A 49 4.62 20.50 13.51
N VAL A 50 3.68 20.50 12.55
CA VAL A 50 3.48 19.36 11.64
C VAL A 50 4.61 19.30 10.61
N GLY A 51 5.29 18.15 10.54
CA GLY A 51 6.36 17.85 9.59
C GLY A 51 5.87 17.06 8.38
N LEU A 52 6.76 16.30 7.74
CA LEU A 52 6.41 15.44 6.61
C LEU A 52 5.71 14.15 7.09
N THR A 53 4.86 13.59 6.24
CA THR A 53 4.28 12.27 6.46
C THR A 53 5.13 11.23 5.74
N ASP A 54 5.60 10.24 6.47
CA ASP A 54 6.30 9.10 5.88
C ASP A 54 5.32 7.95 5.67
N THR A 55 5.30 7.43 4.45
CA THR A 55 4.55 6.23 4.10
C THR A 55 5.54 5.08 4.08
N SER A 56 5.61 4.35 5.19
CA SER A 56 6.60 3.29 5.46
C SER A 56 6.75 2.26 4.34
N GLU A 57 7.83 1.48 4.34
CA GLU A 57 8.01 0.37 3.40
C GLU A 57 7.08 -0.80 3.73
N LEU A 58 6.61 -1.50 2.68
CA LEU A 58 5.68 -2.62 2.79
C LEU A 58 6.15 -3.75 1.88
N THR A 59 5.91 -5.01 2.25
CA THR A 59 6.15 -6.16 1.37
C THR A 59 4.88 -6.95 1.20
N LEU A 60 4.48 -7.24 -0.05
CA LEU A 60 3.41 -8.19 -0.35
C LEU A 60 4.04 -9.54 -0.71
N ASN A 61 3.66 -10.59 0.02
CA ASN A 61 4.07 -11.94 -0.32
C ASN A 61 2.99 -12.57 -1.22
N CYS A 62 3.37 -12.93 -2.44
CA CYS A 62 2.47 -13.56 -3.40
C CYS A 62 3.10 -14.84 -3.96
N PHE A 63 2.29 -15.81 -4.37
CA PHE A 63 2.81 -17.01 -5.04
C PHE A 63 3.53 -16.62 -6.33
N TYR A 64 4.66 -17.28 -6.58
CA TYR A 64 5.40 -17.06 -7.81
C TYR A 64 4.56 -17.49 -9.02
N SER A 65 4.50 -16.58 -9.99
CA SER A 65 4.15 -16.91 -11.36
C SER A 65 5.01 -16.09 -12.29
N THR A 66 5.42 -16.68 -13.41
CA THR A 66 6.27 -16.01 -14.40
C THR A 66 5.63 -14.70 -14.88
N SER A 67 4.32 -14.71 -15.14
CA SER A 67 3.59 -13.52 -15.58
C SER A 67 3.58 -12.39 -14.54
N LEU A 68 3.42 -12.71 -13.26
CA LEU A 68 3.43 -11.71 -12.19
C LEU A 68 4.83 -11.09 -12.04
N TYR A 69 5.87 -11.91 -12.11
CA TYR A 69 7.24 -11.45 -11.99
C TYR A 69 7.68 -10.60 -13.19
N GLU A 70 7.32 -10.98 -14.41
CA GLU A 70 7.57 -10.20 -15.63
C GLU A 70 6.88 -8.84 -15.59
N GLN A 71 5.62 -8.80 -15.15
CA GLN A 71 4.87 -7.55 -15.00
C GLN A 71 5.49 -6.66 -13.92
N ALA A 72 5.89 -7.23 -12.79
CA ALA A 72 6.58 -6.51 -11.73
C ALA A 72 7.92 -5.92 -12.19
N LEU A 73 8.69 -6.67 -13.00
CA LEU A 73 9.93 -6.17 -13.60
C LEU A 73 9.66 -5.03 -14.60
N ALA A 74 8.62 -5.13 -15.41
CA ALA A 74 8.24 -4.07 -16.34
C ALA A 74 7.89 -2.77 -15.60
N TYR A 75 7.16 -2.85 -14.49
CA TYR A 75 6.88 -1.70 -13.63
C TYR A 75 8.14 -1.09 -13.02
N LYS A 76 9.05 -1.94 -12.51
CA LYS A 76 10.34 -1.47 -12.00
C LYS A 76 11.16 -0.77 -13.09
N ALA A 77 11.20 -1.33 -14.29
CA ALA A 77 11.96 -0.77 -15.42
C ALA A 77 11.36 0.55 -15.91
N ALA A 78 10.03 0.74 -15.81
CA ALA A 78 9.37 1.99 -16.17
C ALA A 78 9.77 3.17 -15.25
N GLY A 79 10.24 2.89 -14.03
CA GLY A 79 10.74 3.91 -13.09
C GLY A 79 9.66 4.88 -12.60
N LYS A 80 8.38 4.50 -12.69
CA LYS A 80 7.23 5.30 -12.25
C LYS A 80 6.52 4.62 -11.07
N PRO A 81 5.88 5.37 -10.17
CA PRO A 81 4.98 4.80 -9.18
C PRO A 81 3.87 4.00 -9.87
N VAL A 82 3.58 2.83 -9.34
CA VAL A 82 2.44 1.99 -9.73
C VAL A 82 1.30 2.28 -8.77
N TYR A 83 0.08 2.36 -9.29
CA TYR A 83 -1.11 2.56 -8.47
C TYR A 83 -1.60 1.23 -7.92
N PHE A 84 -1.94 1.20 -6.65
CA PHE A 84 -2.46 0.05 -5.94
C PHE A 84 -3.83 0.37 -5.37
N ARG A 85 -4.71 -0.63 -5.41
CA ARG A 85 -6.04 -0.60 -4.82
C ARG A 85 -6.26 -1.84 -3.99
N VAL A 86 -6.69 -1.66 -2.75
CA VAL A 86 -7.06 -2.75 -1.84
C VAL A 86 -8.54 -2.66 -1.58
N LYS A 87 -9.29 -3.71 -1.94
CA LYS A 87 -10.74 -3.82 -1.69
C LYS A 87 -10.96 -4.76 -0.51
N LEU A 88 -11.58 -4.27 0.55
CA LEU A 88 -11.99 -5.09 1.68
C LEU A 88 -13.35 -5.74 1.40
N PRO A 89 -13.68 -6.88 2.05
CA PRO A 89 -15.03 -7.42 2.00
C PRO A 89 -16.03 -6.45 2.66
N PRO A 90 -17.30 -6.40 2.20
CA PRO A 90 -18.34 -5.63 2.86
C PRO A 90 -18.62 -6.14 4.26
N GLU A 91 -19.00 -5.24 5.16
CA GLU A 91 -19.57 -5.60 6.47
C GLU A 91 -21.03 -6.06 6.31
N ASP A 92 -21.30 -7.29 6.74
CA ASP A 92 -22.62 -7.90 6.64
C ASP A 92 -23.69 -7.06 7.33
N GLY A 93 -24.73 -6.70 6.57
CA GLY A 93 -25.85 -5.89 7.08
C GLY A 93 -25.57 -4.39 7.19
N VAL A 94 -24.38 -3.91 6.82
CA VAL A 94 -24.00 -2.48 6.86
C VAL A 94 -23.62 -1.96 5.47
N GLN A 95 -22.92 -2.76 4.67
CA GLN A 95 -22.39 -2.32 3.37
C GLN A 95 -22.78 -3.25 2.21
N SER A 96 -23.12 -2.66 1.06
CA SER A 96 -23.36 -3.37 -0.20
C SER A 96 -22.08 -3.59 -1.00
N ALA A 97 -21.03 -2.81 -0.72
CA ALA A 97 -19.67 -3.00 -1.21
C ALA A 97 -18.68 -2.59 -0.09
N GLY A 98 -17.57 -3.31 0.05
CA GLY A 98 -16.60 -3.03 1.12
C GLY A 98 -15.74 -1.80 0.86
N ASP A 99 -15.00 -1.41 1.90
CA ASP A 99 -14.10 -0.26 1.88
C ASP A 99 -12.94 -0.45 0.89
N MET A 100 -12.43 0.67 0.40
CA MET A 100 -11.36 0.71 -0.59
C MET A 100 -10.22 1.61 -0.12
N PHE A 101 -8.99 1.11 -0.20
CA PHE A 101 -7.77 1.90 -0.03
C PHE A 101 -7.06 2.04 -1.36
N LYS A 102 -6.54 3.24 -1.64
CA LYS A 102 -5.81 3.55 -2.86
C LYS A 102 -4.53 4.29 -2.51
N TYR A 103 -3.43 3.83 -3.08
CA TYR A 103 -2.10 4.43 -2.91
C TYR A 103 -1.24 4.16 -4.14
N GLN A 104 -0.07 4.77 -4.22
CA GLN A 104 0.91 4.48 -5.26
C GLN A 104 2.25 4.11 -4.63
N ALA A 105 3.02 3.24 -5.28
CA ALA A 105 4.29 2.77 -4.75
C ALA A 105 5.29 2.44 -5.85
N PHE A 106 6.57 2.61 -5.55
CA PHE A 106 7.64 2.00 -6.34
C PHE A 106 7.78 0.53 -5.96
N LEU A 107 7.94 -0.32 -6.97
CA LEU A 107 7.97 -1.77 -6.81
C LEU A 107 9.38 -2.32 -7.06
N ASN A 108 9.80 -3.23 -6.20
CA ASN A 108 11.00 -4.04 -6.41
C ASN A 108 10.69 -5.52 -6.12
N PRO A 109 10.52 -6.37 -7.16
CA PRO A 109 10.28 -7.78 -6.95
C PRO A 109 11.56 -8.48 -6.48
N SER A 110 11.42 -9.46 -5.59
CA SER A 110 12.46 -10.36 -5.15
C SER A 110 11.92 -11.76 -4.90
N ILE A 111 12.76 -12.78 -5.01
CA ILE A 111 12.43 -14.14 -4.59
C ILE A 111 12.97 -14.30 -3.15
N PRO A 112 12.12 -14.62 -2.17
CA PRO A 112 12.58 -14.81 -0.79
C PRO A 112 13.59 -15.97 -0.73
N SER A 113 14.63 -15.81 0.09
CA SER A 113 15.67 -16.82 0.28
C SER A 113 15.28 -17.95 1.22
N VAL A 114 14.13 -17.80 1.90
CA VAL A 114 13.59 -18.77 2.85
C VAL A 114 12.37 -19.41 2.22
N ASP A 115 12.31 -20.72 2.30
CA ASP A 115 11.14 -21.49 1.89
C ASP A 115 9.94 -21.11 2.77
N GLN A 116 8.80 -20.82 2.14
CA GLN A 116 7.54 -20.60 2.85
C GLN A 116 6.63 -21.78 2.58
N ASP A 117 6.56 -22.69 3.54
CA ASP A 117 5.67 -23.86 3.50
C ASP A 117 5.90 -24.80 2.29
N GLY A 118 7.08 -24.78 1.67
CA GLY A 118 7.39 -25.57 0.46
C GLY A 118 6.94 -24.92 -0.85
N ASP A 119 6.36 -23.71 -0.80
CA ASP A 119 5.83 -23.01 -1.96
C ASP A 119 6.84 -21.98 -2.51
N LEU A 120 6.90 -21.88 -3.84
CA LEU A 120 7.68 -20.84 -4.51
C LEU A 120 6.95 -19.49 -4.40
N MET A 121 7.55 -18.56 -3.66
CA MET A 121 6.98 -17.24 -3.40
C MET A 121 7.69 -16.12 -4.17
N THR A 122 7.03 -14.99 -4.30
CA THR A 122 7.54 -13.72 -4.79
C THR A 122 7.21 -12.62 -3.79
N ASP A 123 8.24 -11.91 -3.36
CA ASP A 123 8.13 -10.74 -2.50
C ASP A 123 8.09 -9.50 -3.38
N LEU A 124 6.97 -8.78 -3.34
CA LEU A 124 6.82 -7.48 -3.95
C LEU A 124 7.14 -6.42 -2.89
N LYS A 125 8.37 -5.93 -2.88
CA LYS A 125 8.79 -4.86 -1.98
C LYS A 125 8.28 -3.53 -2.52
N LEU A 126 7.40 -2.90 -1.77
CA LEU A 126 6.74 -1.66 -2.08
C LEU A 126 7.36 -0.53 -1.28
N ARG A 127 7.63 0.57 -1.96
CA ARG A 127 7.95 1.86 -1.35
C ARG A 127 6.85 2.85 -1.72
N PRO A 128 5.79 2.95 -0.89
CA PRO A 128 4.67 3.85 -1.11
C PRO A 128 5.13 5.31 -1.22
N THR A 129 4.36 6.11 -1.94
CA THR A 129 4.61 7.54 -2.11
C THR A 129 3.32 8.31 -2.30
N GLY A 130 3.26 9.55 -1.82
CA GLY A 130 2.03 10.34 -1.83
C GLY A 130 1.07 9.91 -0.72
N LEU A 131 -0.23 10.21 -0.92
CA LEU A 131 -1.26 10.02 0.10
C LEU A 131 -1.94 8.66 -0.05
N VAL A 132 -2.28 8.03 1.08
CA VAL A 132 -3.19 6.89 1.09
C VAL A 132 -4.62 7.43 1.18
N THR A 133 -5.45 7.10 0.18
CA THR A 133 -6.85 7.51 0.15
C THR A 133 -7.75 6.35 0.56
N TRP A 134 -8.59 6.56 1.56
CA TRP A 134 -9.66 5.63 1.93
C TRP A 134 -11.00 6.11 1.38
N THR A 135 -11.76 5.19 0.79
CA THR A 135 -13.13 5.42 0.34
C THR A 135 -14.04 4.43 1.02
N LYS A 136 -15.04 4.94 1.74
CA LYS A 136 -16.03 4.13 2.43
C LYS A 136 -16.88 3.34 1.43
N GLY A 137 -17.13 2.08 1.74
CA GLY A 137 -18.07 1.22 1.05
C GLY A 137 -19.49 1.78 1.02
N ALA A 138 -20.24 1.45 -0.04
CA ALA A 138 -21.62 1.88 -0.18
C ALA A 138 -22.50 1.23 0.91
N ALA A 139 -23.41 2.00 1.50
CA ALA A 139 -24.38 1.47 2.45
C ALA A 139 -25.39 0.53 1.77
N VAL A 140 -26.02 -0.35 2.55
CA VAL A 140 -27.19 -1.14 2.13
C VAL A 140 -28.48 -0.34 2.36
#